data_AF-A0AAE3ACB7-F1
#
_entry.id   AF-A0AAE3ACB7-F1
#
_cell.length_a   1.000
_cell.length_b   1.000
_cell.length_c   1.000
_cell.angle_alpha   90.00
_cell.angle_beta   90.00
_cell.angle_gamma   90.00
#
_symmetry.space_group_name_H-M   'P 1'
#
loop_
_entity.id
_entity.type
_entity.pdbx_description
1 polymer ?
#
loop_
_entity_poly.entity_id
_entity_poly.type
_entity_poly.pdbx_seq_one_letter_code
_entity_poly.pdbx_strand_id
1 'polypeptide(L)'
;MYKLKITPAAASDLAEISAYISMQLHNPQAARRIAKNITHDLRLLQQNPHLGFSVSAKIGKETNLRALLSGNYFLFYRIENEAIQVSRVLDGRQDYLRVLFGTAEEK
;
A
#
# COMPACT_ATOMS: atom_id res chain seq x y z
N MET A 1 -1.27 -4.89 20.04
CA MET A 1 -0.60 -4.46 18.79
C MET A 1 -0.88 -5.53 17.74
N TYR A 2 -1.42 -5.15 16.59
CA TYR A 2 -1.76 -6.09 15.52
C TYR A 2 -0.50 -6.63 14.85
N LYS A 3 -0.55 -7.90 14.41
CA LYS A 3 0.55 -8.50 13.63
C LYS A 3 0.57 -7.89 12.24
N LEU A 4 1.72 -7.47 11.75
CA LEU A 4 1.86 -6.99 10.38
C LEU A 4 2.31 -8.15 9.47
N LYS A 5 1.59 -8.35 8.36
CA LYS A 5 1.94 -9.30 7.31
C LYS A 5 2.06 -8.56 5.99
N ILE A 6 3.22 -8.64 5.35
CA ILE A 6 3.46 -8.09 4.02
C ILE A 6 3.33 -9.22 3.01
N THR A 7 2.47 -9.07 2.02
CA THR A 7 2.36 -10.04 0.93
C THR A 7 3.55 -9.95 -0.03
N PRO A 8 3.85 -11.01 -0.80
CA PRO A 8 4.89 -10.94 -1.83
C PRO A 8 4.68 -9.79 -2.83
N ALA A 9 3.43 -9.53 -3.22
CA ALA A 9 3.09 -8.42 -4.12
C ALA A 9 3.45 -7.06 -3.51
N ALA A 10 3.05 -6.79 -2.26
CA ALA A 10 3.43 -5.57 -1.56
C ALA A 10 4.95 -5.43 -1.37
N ALA A 11 5.67 -6.54 -1.15
CA ALA A 11 7.13 -6.53 -1.06
C ALA A 11 7.78 -6.19 -2.41
N SER A 12 7.26 -6.74 -3.51
CA SER A 12 7.70 -6.39 -4.88
C SER A 12 7.44 -4.92 -5.18
N ASP A 13 6.24 -4.43 -4.88
CA ASP A 13 5.89 -3.02 -5.09
C ASP A 13 6.89 -2.09 -4.37
N LEU A 14 7.24 -2.39 -3.10
CA LEU A 14 8.23 -1.62 -2.34
C LEU A 14 9.63 -1.65 -2.96
N ALA A 15 10.06 -2.81 -3.45
CA ALA A 15 11.36 -2.97 -4.11
C ALA A 15 11.41 -2.18 -5.42
N GLU A 16 10.35 -2.24 -6.23
CA GLU A 16 10.21 -1.52 -7.49
C GLU A 16 10.20 0.00 -7.28
N ILE A 17 9.43 0.49 -6.30
CA ILE A 17 9.40 1.91 -5.91
C ILE A 17 10.81 2.38 -5.54
N SER A 18 11.50 1.62 -4.70
CA SER A 18 12.87 1.95 -4.25
C SER A 18 13.85 1.99 -5.43
N ALA A 19 13.82 0.97 -6.30
CA ALA A 19 14.69 0.87 -7.47
C ALA A 19 14.41 2.00 -8.47
N TYR A 20 13.14 2.29 -8.76
CA TYR A 20 12.73 3.39 -9.63
C TYR A 20 13.30 4.73 -9.16
N ILE A 21 13.06 5.09 -7.90
CA ILE A 21 13.50 6.38 -7.36
C ILE A 21 15.03 6.46 -7.25
N SER A 22 15.66 5.38 -6.80
CA SER A 22 17.11 5.36 -6.57
C SER A 22 17.90 5.32 -7.87
N MET A 23 17.50 4.48 -8.81
CA MET A 23 18.27 4.17 -10.02
C MET A 23 17.80 4.96 -11.24
N GLN A 24 16.49 5.04 -11.49
CA GLN A 24 15.97 5.71 -12.68
C GLN A 24 15.86 7.23 -12.49
N LEU A 25 15.46 7.68 -11.30
CA LEU A 25 15.43 9.11 -10.95
C LEU A 25 16.73 9.61 -10.30
N HIS A 26 17.74 8.74 -10.19
CA HIS A 26 19.04 9.02 -9.57
C HIS A 26 18.95 9.68 -8.18
N ASN A 27 17.95 9.32 -7.38
CA ASN A 27 17.67 9.95 -6.09
C ASN A 27 17.61 8.94 -4.93
N PRO A 28 18.75 8.32 -4.55
CA PRO A 28 18.80 7.33 -3.46
C PRO A 28 18.39 7.91 -2.09
N GLN A 29 18.57 9.23 -1.88
CA GLN A 29 18.13 9.87 -0.65
C GLN A 29 16.60 9.91 -0.54
N ALA A 30 15.91 10.21 -1.65
CA ALA A 30 14.45 10.18 -1.69
C ALA A 30 13.92 8.75 -1.49
N ALA A 31 14.55 7.74 -2.10
CA ALA A 31 14.18 6.33 -1.91
C ALA A 31 14.25 5.93 -0.43
N ARG A 32 15.35 6.26 0.27
CA ARG A 32 15.50 6.02 1.72
C ARG A 32 14.44 6.75 2.55
N ARG A 33 14.14 8.01 2.22
CA ARG A 33 13.12 8.80 2.93
C ARG A 33 11.73 8.18 2.78
N ILE A 34 11.37 7.75 1.57
CA ILE A 34 10.08 7.12 1.30
C ILE A 34 9.95 5.78 2.03
N ALA A 35 10.98 4.93 1.97
CA ALA A 35 10.99 3.67 2.72
C ALA A 35 10.84 3.89 4.24
N LYS A 36 11.50 4.91 4.80
CA LYS A 36 11.37 5.28 6.21
C LYS A 36 9.95 5.72 6.56
N ASN A 37 9.32 6.54 5.72
CA ASN A 37 7.95 7.02 5.93
C ASN A 37 6.95 5.85 5.89
N ILE A 38 7.02 5.00 4.87
CA ILE A 38 6.15 3.82 4.76
C ILE A 38 6.34 2.91 5.98
N THR A 39 7.58 2.65 6.40
CA THR A 39 7.86 1.82 7.59
C THR A 39 7.29 2.44 8.87
N HIS A 40 7.31 3.78 9.00
CA HIS A 40 6.69 4.48 10.12
C HIS A 40 5.18 4.30 10.11
N ASP A 41 4.52 4.52 8.98
CA ASP A 41 3.06 4.41 8.84
C ASP A 41 2.58 2.97 9.04
N LEU A 42 3.35 1.97 8.59
CA LEU A 42 3.08 0.56 8.88
C LEU A 42 3.09 0.24 10.38
N ARG A 43 4.00 0.85 11.16
CA ARG A 43 4.00 0.72 12.63
C ARG A 43 2.80 1.40 13.27
N LEU A 44 2.40 2.56 12.76
CA LEU A 44 1.18 3.24 13.22
C LEU A 44 -0.05 2.37 12.96
N LEU A 45 -0.14 1.70 11.81
CA LEU A 45 -1.21 0.75 11.52
C LEU A 45 -1.28 -0.37 12.55
N GLN A 46 -0.15 -0.94 13.01
CA GLN A 46 -0.16 -1.99 14.03
C GLN A 46 -0.80 -1.55 15.36
N GLN A 47 -0.79 -0.25 15.66
CA GLN A 47 -1.42 0.32 16.86
C GLN A 47 -2.84 0.80 16.56
N ASN A 48 -3.07 1.31 15.36
CA ASN A 48 -4.33 1.90 14.90
C ASN A 48 -4.76 1.28 13.56
N PRO A 49 -5.27 0.03 13.55
CA PRO A 49 -5.58 -0.69 12.30
C PRO A 49 -6.60 0.05 11.43
N HIS A 50 -7.48 0.83 12.03
CA HIS A 50 -8.53 1.56 11.33
C HIS A 50 -8.12 2.96 10.84
N LEU A 51 -6.83 3.34 10.94
CA LEU A 51 -6.31 4.65 10.55
C LEU A 51 -6.55 4.99 9.07
N GLY A 52 -6.52 4.00 8.18
CA GLY A 52 -6.85 4.20 6.76
C GLY A 52 -8.34 4.49 6.52
N PHE A 53 -8.70 4.87 5.30
CA PHE A 53 -10.10 4.96 4.89
C PHE A 53 -10.58 3.63 4.31
N SER A 54 -11.91 3.42 4.31
CA SER A 54 -12.53 2.27 3.63
C SER A 54 -12.47 2.47 2.11
N VAL A 55 -11.89 1.51 1.38
CA VAL A 55 -11.83 1.59 -0.10
C VAL A 55 -13.23 1.44 -0.67
N SER A 56 -14.07 0.58 -0.10
CA SER A 56 -15.44 0.36 -0.60
C SER A 56 -16.26 1.64 -0.61
N ALA A 57 -16.21 2.40 0.50
CA ALA A 57 -16.91 3.67 0.62
C ALA A 57 -16.44 4.72 -0.40
N LYS A 58 -15.16 4.66 -0.81
CA LYS A 58 -14.59 5.61 -1.77
C LYS A 58 -15.00 5.32 -3.21
N ILE A 59 -15.17 4.04 -3.58
CA ILE A 59 -15.37 3.64 -4.98
C ILE A 59 -16.75 3.03 -5.27
N GLY A 60 -17.59 2.83 -4.25
CA GLY A 60 -18.92 2.24 -4.40
C GLY A 60 -18.93 0.76 -4.77
N LYS A 61 -17.80 0.05 -4.61
CA LYS A 61 -17.67 -1.39 -4.86
C LYS A 61 -17.40 -2.12 -3.55
N GLU A 62 -18.11 -3.22 -3.31
CA GLU A 62 -17.91 -4.04 -2.12
C GLU A 62 -16.49 -4.62 -2.07
N THR A 63 -15.78 -4.34 -0.98
CA THR A 63 -14.44 -4.84 -0.68
C THR A 63 -14.12 -4.60 0.79
N ASN A 64 -13.36 -5.51 1.40
CA ASN A 64 -12.84 -5.35 2.75
C ASN A 64 -11.49 -4.59 2.78
N LEU A 65 -11.06 -4.03 1.65
CA LEU A 65 -9.83 -3.24 1.56
C LEU A 65 -9.94 -1.90 2.29
N ARG A 66 -8.86 -1.56 2.98
CA ARG A 66 -8.59 -0.25 3.57
C ARG A 66 -7.34 0.32 2.93
N ALA A 67 -7.23 1.65 2.91
CA ALA A 67 -6.09 2.33 2.33
C ALA A 67 -5.60 3.46 3.24
N LEU A 68 -4.29 3.54 3.44
CA LEU A 68 -3.62 4.65 4.12
C LEU A 68 -2.69 5.36 3.13
N LEU A 69 -2.76 6.69 3.08
CA LEU A 69 -1.84 7.49 2.26
C LEU A 69 -0.54 7.75 3.05
N SER A 70 0.58 7.26 2.52
CA SER A 70 1.94 7.49 3.02
C SER A 70 2.73 8.33 2.01
N GLY A 71 2.73 9.65 2.22
CA GLY A 71 3.25 10.59 1.22
C GLY A 71 2.45 10.52 -0.08
N ASN A 72 3.05 10.01 -1.15
CA ASN A 72 2.36 9.81 -2.44
C ASN A 72 1.90 8.37 -2.67
N TYR A 73 2.14 7.44 -1.72
CA TYR A 73 1.86 6.02 -1.91
C TYR A 73 0.69 5.56 -1.07
N PHE A 74 -0.22 4.79 -1.64
CA PHE A 74 -1.27 4.11 -0.89
C PHE A 74 -0.80 2.75 -0.39
N LEU A 75 -0.94 2.53 0.92
CA LEU A 75 -0.80 1.23 1.54
C LEU A 75 -2.18 0.58 1.56
N PHE A 76 -2.42 -0.40 0.68
CA PHE A 76 -3.68 -1.15 0.63
C PHE A 76 -3.58 -2.36 1.55
N TYR A 77 -4.49 -2.48 2.51
CA TYR A 77 -4.45 -3.51 3.53
C TYR A 77 -5.83 -4.00 3.95
N ARG A 78 -5.85 -5.14 4.66
CA ARG A 78 -7.03 -5.71 5.30
C ARG A 78 -6.72 -5.99 6.77
N ILE A 79 -7.76 -6.04 7.59
CA ILE A 79 -7.66 -6.36 9.02
C ILE A 79 -8.40 -7.69 9.22
N GLU A 80 -7.67 -8.74 9.58
CA GLU A 80 -8.21 -10.10 9.76
C GLU A 80 -7.52 -10.78 10.93
N ASN A 81 -8.27 -11.36 11.88
CA ASN A 81 -7.75 -12.13 13.01
C ASN A 81 -6.58 -11.45 13.76
N GLU A 82 -6.78 -10.18 14.15
CA GLU A 82 -5.74 -9.34 14.81
C GLU A 82 -4.45 -9.14 14.00
N ALA A 83 -4.52 -9.35 12.68
CA ALA A 83 -3.44 -9.11 11.75
C ALA A 83 -3.83 -8.05 10.71
N ILE A 84 -2.85 -7.23 10.34
CA ILE A 84 -2.91 -6.30 9.24
C ILE A 84 -2.14 -6.92 8.08
N GLN A 85 -2.85 -7.27 7.02
CA GLN A 85 -2.25 -7.81 5.82
C GLN A 85 -2.16 -6.73 4.75
N VAL A 86 -0.95 -6.29 4.46
CA VAL A 86 -0.67 -5.32 3.40
C VAL A 86 -0.66 -6.07 2.07
N SER A 87 -1.66 -5.78 1.24
CA SER A 87 -1.89 -6.43 -0.04
C SER A 87 -1.07 -5.80 -1.16
N ARG A 88 -1.01 -4.46 -1.21
CA ARG A 88 -0.28 -3.69 -2.25
C ARG A 88 0.25 -2.37 -1.69
N VAL A 89 1.32 -1.85 -2.28
CA VAL A 89 1.84 -0.49 -2.03
C VAL A 89 1.97 0.24 -3.35
N LEU A 90 1.04 1.13 -3.66
CA LEU A 90 0.94 1.70 -5.02
C LEU A 90 1.16 3.20 -5.01
N ASP A 91 1.74 3.75 -6.08
CA ASP A 91 1.80 5.20 -6.26
C ASP A 91 0.37 5.72 -6.47
N GLY A 92 -0.06 6.62 -5.59
CA GLY A 92 -1.40 7.22 -5.63
C GLY A 92 -1.63 8.13 -6.83
N ARG A 93 -0.58 8.44 -7.60
CA ARG A 93 -0.65 9.17 -8.88
C ARG A 93 -0.95 8.27 -10.08
N GLN A 94 -0.82 6.95 -9.91
CA GLN A 94 -1.13 5.97 -10.95
C GLN A 94 -2.59 5.50 -10.85
N ASP A 95 -3.07 4.82 -11.89
CA ASP A 95 -4.38 4.15 -11.87
C ASP A 95 -4.33 2.88 -11.00
N TYR A 96 -4.33 3.08 -9.69
CA TYR A 96 -4.30 2.01 -8.71
C TYR A 96 -5.59 1.17 -8.72
N LEU A 97 -6.71 1.68 -9.23
CA LEU A 97 -7.95 0.91 -9.34
C LEU A 97 -7.82 -0.19 -10.38
N ARG A 98 -7.19 0.10 -11.52
CA ARG A 98 -6.85 -0.92 -12.51
C ARG A 98 -5.92 -1.98 -11.92
N VAL A 99 -4.94 -1.59 -11.11
CA VAL A 99 -4.02 -2.55 -10.48
C VAL A 99 -4.72 -3.43 -9.43
N LEU A 100 -5.71 -2.89 -8.70
CA LEU A 100 -6.43 -3.60 -7.64
C LEU A 100 -7.60 -4.46 -8.14
N PHE A 101 -8.26 -4.05 -9.22
CA PHE A 101 -9.52 -4.64 -9.68
C PHE A 101 -9.54 -4.99 -11.17
N GLY A 102 -8.51 -4.60 -11.92
CA GLY A 102 -8.40 -4.84 -13.35
C GLY A 102 -7.90 -6.25 -13.67
N THR A 103 -8.76 -7.24 -13.46
CA THR A 103 -8.84 -8.46 -14.28
C THR A 103 -10.27 -9.01 -14.17
N ALA A 104 -11.12 -8.56 -15.10
CA ALA A 104 -12.31 -9.25 -15.58
C ALA A 104 -12.67 -8.66 -16.97
N GLU A 105 -11.73 -8.73 -17.91
CA GLU A 105 -12.10 -8.80 -19.33
C GLU A 105 -12.10 -10.29 -19.67
N GLU A 106 -13.20 -10.96 -19.33
CA GLU A 106 -13.71 -11.98 -20.23
C GLU A 106 -14.25 -11.23 -21.45
N LYS A 107 -13.53 -11.30 -22.56
CA LYS A 107 -14.07 -11.53 -23.90
C LYS A 107 -12.96 -11.90 -24.87
#